data_AF-I7FXT6-F1
#
_entry.id   AF-I7FXT6-F1
#
_cell.length_a   1.000
_cell.length_b   1.000
_cell.length_c   1.000
_cell.angle_alpha   90.00
_cell.angle_beta   90.00
_cell.angle_gamma   90.00
#
_symmetry.space_group_name_H-M   'P 1'
#
loop_
_entity.id
_entity.type
_entity.pdbx_description
1 polymer ?
#
loop_
_entity_poly.entity_id
_entity_poly.type
_entity_poly.pdbx_seq_one_letter_code
_entity_poly.pdbx_strand_id
1 'polypeptide(L)'
;MIITYPARWRASTVALCVAAAAVTATALAAPARADQYDFVSMFDNEGVYYSSITDVIDQGKMVCRMLRNGAGMPAPLDYAAGGGYAPYETAVVVASPAMHMCPDVLPTVRAFLGGGSATGA
;
A
#
# COMPACT_ATOMS: atom_id res chain seq x y z
N MET A 1 -52.91 28.70 -0.25
CA MET A 1 -51.98 29.13 -1.31
C MET A 1 -50.85 28.11 -1.36
N ILE A 2 -50.85 27.20 -2.34
CA ILE A 2 -49.83 26.14 -2.47
C ILE A 2 -48.70 26.71 -3.33
N ILE A 3 -47.52 26.89 -2.74
CA ILE A 3 -46.33 27.40 -3.44
C ILE A 3 -45.72 26.25 -4.25
N THR A 4 -46.00 26.20 -5.55
CA THR A 4 -45.39 25.27 -6.50
C THR A 4 -44.07 25.83 -7.00
N TYR A 5 -42.95 25.38 -6.42
CA TYR A 5 -41.60 25.72 -6.91
C TYR A 5 -41.35 25.06 -8.27
N PRO A 6 -40.85 25.80 -9.28
CA PRO A 6 -40.63 25.24 -10.62
C PRO A 6 -39.53 24.17 -10.57
N ALA A 7 -39.72 23.06 -11.28
CA ALA A 7 -38.84 21.87 -11.25
C ALA A 7 -37.34 22.17 -11.47
N ARG A 8 -37.02 23.23 -12.22
CA ARG A 8 -35.66 23.73 -12.45
C ARG A 8 -34.94 24.17 -11.17
N TRP A 9 -35.65 24.74 -10.20
CA TRP A 9 -35.09 25.13 -8.91
C TRP A 9 -34.74 23.90 -8.06
N ARG A 10 -35.62 22.89 -8.05
CA ARG A 10 -35.38 21.63 -7.34
C ARG A 10 -34.18 20.87 -7.89
N ALA A 11 -34.02 20.83 -9.22
CA ALA A 11 -32.89 20.17 -9.86
C ALA A 11 -31.55 20.84 -9.53
N SER A 12 -31.49 22.17 -9.53
CA SER A 12 -30.28 22.92 -9.17
C SER A 12 -29.90 22.74 -7.69
N THR A 13 -30.88 22.71 -6.78
CA THR A 13 -30.59 22.46 -5.35
C THR A 13 -30.07 21.05 -5.13
N VAL A 14 -30.67 20.04 -5.79
CA VAL A 14 -30.20 18.65 -5.70
C VAL A 14 -28.78 18.51 -6.24
N ALA A 15 -28.48 19.12 -7.39
CA ALA A 15 -27.13 19.09 -7.97
C ALA A 15 -26.08 19.75 -7.04
N LEU A 16 -26.42 20.88 -6.40
CA LEU A 16 -25.55 21.54 -5.43
C LEU A 16 -25.30 20.66 -4.19
N CYS A 17 -26.33 20.01 -3.66
CA CYS A 17 -26.20 19.11 -2.51
C CYS A 17 -25.34 17.89 -2.83
N VAL A 18 -25.49 17.29 -4.01
CA VAL A 18 -24.68 16.14 -4.44
C VAL A 18 -23.21 16.55 -4.63
N ALA A 19 -22.95 17.70 -5.23
CA ALA A 19 -21.58 18.21 -5.37
C ALA A 19 -20.92 18.50 -4.01
N ALA A 20 -21.65 19.13 -3.08
CA ALA A 20 -21.16 19.38 -1.73
C ALA A 20 -20.85 18.07 -0.98
N ALA A 21 -21.73 17.08 -1.07
CA ALA A 21 -21.54 15.77 -0.45
C ALA A 21 -20.30 15.05 -0.99
N ALA A 22 -20.06 15.09 -2.32
CA ALA A 22 -18.89 14.49 -2.94
C ALA A 22 -17.57 15.13 -2.48
N VAL A 23 -17.53 16.47 -2.36
CA VAL A 23 -16.34 17.19 -1.88
C VAL A 23 -16.07 16.90 -0.40
N THR A 24 -17.13 16.82 0.42
CA THR A 24 -16.95 16.45 1.83
C THR A 24 -16.53 14.99 2.01
N ALA A 25 -16.98 14.09 1.14
CA ALA A 25 -16.61 12.67 1.19
C ALA A 25 -15.14 12.45 0.82
N THR A 26 -14.58 13.20 -0.13
CA THR A 26 -13.15 13.12 -0.45
C THR A 26 -12.27 13.81 0.59
N ALA A 27 -12.74 14.90 1.21
CA ALA A 27 -12.02 15.57 2.30
C ALA A 27 -11.97 14.74 3.60
N LEU A 28 -12.96 13.85 3.81
CA LEU A 28 -13.04 12.95 4.96
C LEU A 28 -12.49 11.54 4.68
N ALA A 29 -12.11 11.26 3.44
CA ALA A 29 -11.39 10.03 3.14
C ALA A 29 -10.07 10.08 3.91
N ALA A 30 -9.95 9.22 4.93
CA ALA A 30 -8.68 9.02 5.63
C ALA A 30 -7.61 8.78 4.55
N PRO A 31 -6.45 9.45 4.62
CA PRO A 31 -5.39 9.23 3.66
C PRO A 31 -5.14 7.72 3.61
N ALA A 32 -5.21 7.12 2.42
CA ALA A 32 -4.96 5.70 2.25
C ALA A 32 -3.57 5.41 2.83
N ARG A 33 -3.53 4.77 4.00
CA ARG A 33 -2.33 4.52 4.80
C ARG A 33 -1.49 3.43 4.10
N ALA A 34 -0.80 3.83 3.04
CA ALA A 34 0.46 3.21 2.65
C ALA A 34 1.56 3.94 3.44
N ASP A 35 1.62 3.69 4.74
CA ASP A 35 2.42 4.50 5.66
C ASP A 35 3.88 4.04 5.64
N GLN A 36 4.71 4.85 4.98
CA GLN A 36 6.17 4.65 4.98
C GLN A 36 6.73 4.68 6.41
N TYR A 37 6.10 5.39 7.35
CA TYR A 37 6.55 5.41 8.74
C TYR A 37 6.26 4.10 9.47
N ASP A 38 5.10 3.46 9.22
CA ASP A 38 4.80 2.15 9.80
C ASP A 38 5.80 1.09 9.30
N PHE A 39 6.13 1.13 8.00
CA PHE A 39 7.18 0.30 7.41
C PHE A 39 8.55 0.48 8.10
N VAL A 40 8.99 1.72 8.30
CA VAL A 40 10.27 2.03 8.98
C VAL A 40 10.21 1.60 10.45
N SER A 41 9.10 1.84 11.14
CA SER A 41 8.95 1.44 12.54
C SER A 41 9.01 -0.08 12.73
N MET A 42 8.53 -0.86 11.76
CA MET A 42 8.69 -2.32 11.78
C MET A 42 10.15 -2.73 11.61
N PHE A 43 10.91 -2.06 10.73
CA PHE A 43 12.35 -2.28 10.60
C PHE A 43 13.10 -1.98 11.90
N ASP A 44 12.79 -0.84 12.54
CA ASP A 44 13.38 -0.45 13.82
C ASP A 44 13.05 -1.46 14.92
N ASN A 45 11.81 -1.94 14.98
CA ASN A 45 11.36 -2.90 15.99
C ASN A 45 11.98 -4.29 15.81
N GLU A 46 12.23 -4.71 14.56
CA GLU A 46 12.89 -5.97 14.22
C GLU A 46 14.42 -5.90 14.31
N GLY A 47 14.98 -4.72 14.59
CA GLY A 47 16.42 -4.53 14.75
C GLY A 47 17.21 -4.65 13.43
N VAL A 48 16.56 -4.45 12.28
CA VAL A 48 17.20 -4.54 10.97
C VAL A 48 17.98 -3.27 10.70
N TYR A 49 19.28 -3.39 10.45
CA TYR A 49 20.11 -2.22 10.16
C TYR A 49 19.82 -1.66 8.77
N TYR A 50 19.71 -0.34 8.67
CA TYR A 50 19.65 0.38 7.40
C TYR A 50 20.55 1.61 7.44
N SER A 51 21.15 1.94 6.29
CA SER A 51 22.09 3.05 6.16
C SER A 51 21.41 4.43 6.28
N SER A 52 20.18 4.53 5.77
CA SER A 52 19.35 5.72 5.84
C SER A 52 17.88 5.36 5.67
N ILE A 53 16.98 6.17 6.27
CA ILE A 53 15.53 5.99 6.15
C ILE A 53 15.09 6.04 4.67
N THR A 54 15.71 6.89 3.86
CA THR A 54 15.37 7.01 2.44
C THR A 54 15.73 5.75 1.65
N ASP A 55 16.91 5.19 1.91
CA ASP A 55 17.37 3.95 1.25
C ASP A 55 16.45 2.77 1.56
N VAL A 56 16.11 2.55 2.83
CA VAL A 56 15.22 1.45 3.22
C VAL A 56 13.81 1.61 2.64
N ILE A 57 13.31 2.85 2.55
CA ILE A 57 12.04 3.15 1.88
C ILE A 57 12.10 2.81 0.38
N ASP A 58 13.19 3.16 -0.30
CA ASP A 58 13.33 2.89 -1.73
C ASP A 58 13.48 1.39 -2.02
N GLN A 59 14.15 0.64 -1.13
CA GLN A 59 14.17 -0.82 -1.15
C GLN A 59 12.75 -1.41 -1.03
N GLY A 60 11.96 -0.94 -0.06
CA GLY A 60 10.58 -1.37 0.12
C GLY A 60 9.69 -1.07 -1.10
N LYS A 61 9.85 0.11 -1.72
CA LYS A 61 9.17 0.45 -2.99
C LYS A 61 9.59 -0.45 -4.13
N MET A 62 10.87 -0.81 -4.23
CA MET A 62 11.37 -1.70 -5.26
C MET A 62 10.80 -3.11 -5.10
N VAL A 63 10.72 -3.62 -3.87
CA VAL A 63 10.02 -4.89 -3.57
C VAL A 63 8.57 -4.84 -4.02
N CYS A 64 7.83 -3.79 -3.67
CA CYS A 64 6.45 -3.61 -4.12
C CYS A 64 6.35 -3.60 -5.65
N ARG A 65 7.28 -2.93 -6.33
CA ARG A 65 7.32 -2.87 -7.79
C ARG A 65 7.57 -4.25 -8.41
N MET A 66 8.51 -5.01 -7.86
CA MET A 66 8.80 -6.37 -8.33
C MET A 66 7.55 -7.27 -8.21
N LEU A 67 6.93 -7.29 -7.02
CA LEU A 67 5.76 -8.11 -6.76
C LEU A 67 4.56 -7.70 -7.65
N ARG A 68 4.33 -6.40 -7.84
CA ARG A 68 3.28 -5.90 -8.76
C ARG A 68 3.54 -6.25 -10.22
N ASN A 69 4.81 -6.36 -10.61
CA ASN A 69 5.22 -6.76 -11.95
C ASN A 69 5.19 -8.29 -12.15
N GLY A 70 4.69 -9.05 -11.17
CA GLY A 70 4.58 -10.51 -11.27
C GLY A 70 5.82 -11.28 -10.85
N ALA A 71 6.83 -10.62 -10.25
CA ALA A 71 7.96 -11.35 -9.69
C ALA A 71 7.47 -12.26 -8.55
N GLY A 72 7.54 -13.57 -8.78
CA GLY A 72 7.27 -14.57 -7.76
C GLY A 72 8.36 -14.60 -6.69
N MET A 73 8.03 -15.16 -5.53
CA MET A 73 9.04 -15.52 -4.54
C MET A 73 9.86 -16.73 -5.05
N PRO A 74 11.18 -16.79 -4.84
CA PRO A 74 11.96 -16.01 -3.88
C PRO A 74 12.64 -14.73 -4.42
N ALA A 75 12.36 -14.28 -5.65
CA ALA A 75 13.11 -13.19 -6.28
C ALA A 75 13.23 -11.89 -5.44
N PRO A 76 12.18 -11.43 -4.72
CA PRO A 76 12.31 -10.29 -3.81
C PRO A 76 13.24 -10.53 -2.61
N LEU A 77 13.32 -11.78 -2.13
CA LEU A 77 14.24 -12.17 -1.05
C LEU A 77 15.69 -12.17 -1.55
N ASP A 78 15.92 -12.65 -2.78
CA ASP A 78 17.24 -12.63 -3.41
C ASP A 78 17.71 -11.20 -3.68
N TYR A 79 16.80 -10.30 -4.08
CA TYR A 79 17.08 -8.87 -4.20
C TYR A 79 17.51 -8.27 -2.86
N ALA A 80 16.78 -8.55 -1.78
CA ALA A 80 17.14 -8.08 -0.44
C ALA A 80 18.49 -8.68 0.00
N ALA A 81 18.75 -9.96 -0.25
CA ALA A 81 20.03 -10.59 0.06
C ALA A 81 21.20 -9.90 -0.69
N GLY A 82 20.98 -9.55 -1.96
CA GLY A 82 21.95 -8.78 -2.76
C GLY A 82 22.22 -7.37 -2.22
N GLY A 83 21.30 -6.82 -1.42
CA GLY A 83 21.47 -5.57 -0.68
C GLY A 83 22.32 -5.68 0.59
N GLY A 84 22.75 -6.89 0.97
CA GLY A 84 23.58 -7.14 2.15
C GLY A 84 22.81 -7.48 3.42
N TYR A 85 21.49 -7.67 3.33
CA TYR A 85 20.65 -8.09 4.46
C TYR A 85 20.88 -9.57 4.80
N ALA A 86 20.88 -9.90 6.09
CA ALA A 86 20.94 -11.29 6.56
C ALA A 86 19.65 -12.06 6.17
N PRO A 87 19.68 -13.40 6.12
CA PRO A 87 18.53 -14.19 5.68
C PRO A 87 17.22 -13.97 6.46
N TYR A 88 17.32 -13.62 7.74
CA TYR A 88 16.16 -13.22 8.54
C TYR A 88 15.65 -11.82 8.15
N GLU A 89 16.58 -10.89 7.94
CA GLU A 89 16.28 -9.50 7.60
C GLU A 89 15.65 -9.38 6.20
N THR A 90 16.03 -10.25 5.24
CA THR A 90 15.40 -10.26 3.91
C THR A 90 13.91 -10.55 3.98
N ALA A 91 13.46 -11.39 4.92
CA ALA A 91 12.05 -11.65 5.15
C ALA A 91 11.33 -10.40 5.66
N VAL A 92 11.96 -9.63 6.57
CA VAL A 92 11.43 -8.35 7.06
C VAL A 92 11.36 -7.33 5.92
N VAL A 93 12.42 -7.24 5.11
CA VAL A 93 12.50 -6.36 3.93
C VAL A 93 11.42 -6.65 2.90
N VAL A 94 10.96 -7.90 2.79
CA VAL A 94 9.90 -8.27 1.84
C VAL A 94 8.50 -8.23 2.45
N ALA A 95 8.33 -8.69 3.69
CA ALA A 95 7.03 -8.76 4.35
C ALA A 95 6.52 -7.40 4.82
N SER A 96 7.39 -6.56 5.39
CA SER A 96 7.03 -5.23 5.89
C SER A 96 6.41 -4.33 4.82
N PRO A 97 7.02 -4.12 3.63
CA PRO A 97 6.42 -3.25 2.61
C PRO A 97 5.15 -3.88 2.01
N ALA A 98 5.06 -5.21 1.92
CA ALA A 98 3.82 -5.88 1.52
C ALA A 98 2.67 -5.64 2.52
N MET A 99 2.96 -5.42 3.81
CA MET A 99 1.95 -5.12 4.83
C MET A 99 1.60 -3.62 4.90
N HIS A 100 2.59 -2.74 4.75
CA HIS A 100 2.45 -1.31 5.07
C HIS A 100 2.47 -0.38 3.86
N MET A 101 3.02 -0.79 2.71
CA MET A 101 3.15 0.06 1.51
C MET A 101 2.33 -0.46 0.32
N CYS A 102 2.30 -1.77 0.11
CA CYS A 102 1.61 -2.42 -1.01
C CYS A 102 0.79 -3.64 -0.53
N PRO A 103 -0.31 -3.41 0.21
CA PRO A 103 -1.18 -4.49 0.71
C PRO A 103 -1.84 -5.31 -0.42
N ASP A 104 -1.85 -4.80 -1.65
CA ASP A 104 -2.33 -5.49 -2.84
C ASP A 104 -1.49 -6.72 -3.20
N VAL A 105 -0.20 -6.74 -2.89
CA VAL A 105 0.70 -7.88 -3.17
C VAL A 105 0.89 -8.81 -1.97
N LEU A 106 0.31 -8.48 -0.81
CA LEU A 106 0.36 -9.31 0.39
C LEU A 106 -0.14 -10.76 0.18
N PRO A 107 -1.17 -11.03 -0.66
CA PRO A 107 -1.56 -12.40 -0.98
C PRO A 107 -0.44 -13.22 -1.62
N THR A 108 0.41 -12.62 -2.44
CA THR A 108 1.56 -13.29 -3.09
C THR A 108 2.60 -13.72 -2.06
N VAL A 109 2.91 -12.84 -1.09
CA VAL A 109 3.84 -13.14 0.00
C VAL A 109 3.27 -14.25 0.91
N ARG A 110 1.97 -14.18 1.25
CA ARG A 110 1.31 -15.21 2.06
C ARG A 110 1.24 -16.57 1.36
N ALA A 111 1.02 -16.59 0.06
CA ALA A 111 1.01 -17.84 -0.72
C ALA A 111 2.34 -18.57 -0.60
N PHE A 112 3.46 -17.84 -0.71
CA PHE A 112 4.80 -18.38 -0.51
C PHE A 112 5.00 -18.97 0.90
N LEU A 113 4.58 -18.24 1.95
CA LEU A 113 4.69 -18.72 3.34
C LEU A 113 3.80 -19.95 3.62
N GLY A 114 2.66 -20.07 2.95
CA GLY A 114 1.74 -21.20 3.06
C GLY A 114 2.17 -22.46 2.31
N GLY A 115 3.36 -22.48 1.70
CA GLY A 115 3.89 -23.61 0.93
C GLY A 115 3.49 -23.62 -0.55
N GLY A 116 2.82 -22.57 -1.03
CA GLY A 116 2.55 -22.38 -2.45
C GLY A 116 3.68 -21.61 -3.12
N SER A 117 4.51 -22.29 -3.90
CA SER A 117 5.31 -21.60 -4.92
C SER A 117 4.34 -20.74 -5.75
N ALA A 118 4.45 -19.42 -5.64
CA ALA A 118 3.73 -18.52 -6.53
C ALA A 118 4.38 -18.67 -7.90
N THR A 119 3.90 -19.63 -8.68
CA THR A 119 4.30 -19.89 -10.06
C THR A 119 3.87 -18.66 -10.89
N GLY A 120 4.76 -17.67 -10.99
CA GLY A 120 4.66 -16.59 -11.96
C GLY A 120 5.50 -16.97 -13.17
N ALA A 121 4.82 -17.26 -14.27
CA ALA A 121 5.38 -17.46 -15.60
C ALA A 121 6.01 -16.18 -16.17
#